data_AF-A0A815RX26-F1
#
_entry.id   AF-A0A815RX26-F1
#
_cell.length_a   1.000
_cell.length_b   1.000
_cell.length_c   1.000
_cell.angle_alpha   90.00
_cell.angle_beta   90.00
_cell.angle_gamma   90.00
#
_symmetry.space_group_name_H-M   'P 1'
#
loop_
_entity.id
_entity.type
_entity.pdbx_description
1 polymer ?
#
loop_
_entity_poly.entity_id
_entity_poly.type
_entity_poly.pdbx_seq_one_letter_code
_entity_poly.pdbx_strand_id
1 'polypeptide(L)' 'MVPLIYLYETVKDSQQFAIVLPRYSRSLHSYLMDHTNEVTIGKAIQIALDIAQVIAHMHAYELVHRDAKVKNILLDTND' A
#
# COMPACT_ATOMS: atom_id res chain seq x y z
N MET A 1 -8.17 3.91 11.56
CA MET A 1 -6.75 4.28 11.40
C MET A 1 -6.46 4.23 9.91
N VAL A 2 -5.88 5.27 9.32
CA VAL A 2 -5.61 5.30 7.86
C VAL A 2 -4.31 4.53 7.62
N PRO A 3 -4.31 3.44 6.82
CA PRO A 3 -3.15 2.57 6.69
C PRO A 3 -2.10 3.20 5.76
N LEU A 4 -1.37 4.19 6.26
CA LEU A 4 -0.11 4.62 5.67
C LEU A 4 1.00 3.68 6.15
N ILE A 5 1.94 3.36 5.27
CA ILE A 5 3.12 2.58 5.65
C ILE A 5 3.98 3.46 6.57
N TYR A 6 4.17 3.01 7.81
CA TYR A 6 5.02 3.70 8.77
C TYR A 6 6.49 3.52 8.42
N LEU A 7 7.23 4.64 8.43
CA LEU A 7 8.69 4.63 8.39
C LEU A 7 9.23 4.28 9.77
N TYR A 8 10.00 3.20 9.89
CA TYR A 8 10.67 2.86 11.16
C TYR A 8 11.98 3.62 11.30
N GLU A 9 12.87 3.50 10.31
CA GLU A 9 14.15 4.19 10.32
C GLU A 9 14.71 4.36 8.91
N THR A 10 15.74 5.20 8.79
CA THR A 10 16.53 5.35 7.56
C THR A 10 17.97 4.98 7.86
N VAL A 11 18.56 4.11 7.04
CA VAL A 11 19.98 3.77 7.12
C VAL A 11 20.69 4.52 6.00
N LYS A 12 21.76 5.26 6.34
CA LYS A 12 22.53 6.02 5.36
C LYS A 12 24.02 5.85 5.63
N ASP A 13 24.76 5.44 4.60
CA ASP A 13 26.23 5.47 4.58
C ASP A 13 26.73 6.26 3.35
N SER A 14 28.03 6.18 3.06
CA SER A 14 28.65 6.93 1.96
C SER A 14 28.24 6.43 0.56
N GLN A 15 27.64 5.25 0.45
CA GLN A 15 27.31 4.56 -0.79
C GLN A 15 25.81 4.29 -0.93
N GLN A 16 25.06 4.24 0.17
CA GLN A 16 23.69 3.74 0.19
C GLN A 16 22.77 4.57 1.08
N PHE A 17 21.51 4.61 0.66
CA PHE A 17 20.39 5.11 1.44
C PHE A 17 19.29 4.07 1.40
N ALA A 18 18.86 3.61 2.57
CA ALA A 18 17.81 2.62 2.74
C ALA A 18 16.71 3.15 3.66
N ILE A 19 15.49 2.72 3.36
CA ILE A 19 14.28 3.03 4.12
C ILE A 19 13.79 1.72 4.74
N VAL A 20 13.65 1.67 6.06
CA VAL A 20 13.18 0.49 6.79
C VAL A 20 11.71 0.66 7.13
N LEU A 21 10.90 -0.29 6.67
CA LEU A 21 9.42 -0.28 6.75
C LEU A 21 8.93 -1.61 7.33
N PRO A 22 7.69 -1.68 7.87
CA PRO A 22 7.04 -2.95 8.17
C PRO A 22 7.06 -3.88 6.96
N ARG A 23 7.27 -5.18 7.21
CA ARG A 23 7.21 -6.20 6.16
C ARG A 23 5.75 -6.55 5.87
N TYR A 24 5.37 -6.42 4.61
CA TYR A 24 4.08 -6.88 4.09
C TYR A 24 4.29 -8.17 3.28
N SER A 25 3.25 -9.00 3.23
CA SER A 25 3.35 -10.33 2.61
C SER A 25 3.51 -10.22 1.09
N ARG A 26 2.71 -9.34 0.46
CA ARG A 26 2.63 -9.22 -0.98
C ARG A 26 2.01 -7.88 -1.42
N SER A 27 2.03 -7.61 -2.73
CA SER A 27 1.32 -6.47 -3.32
C SER A 27 -0.09 -6.86 -3.78
N LEU A 28 -1.01 -5.89 -3.84
CA LEU A 28 -2.34 -6.09 -4.40
C LEU A 28 -2.28 -6.64 -5.83
N HIS A 29 -1.32 -6.17 -6.65
CA HIS A 29 -1.08 -6.74 -7.97
C HIS A 29 -0.86 -8.25 -7.92
N SER A 30 0.06 -8.72 -7.09
CA SER A 30 0.36 -10.14 -6.96
C SER A 30 -0.82 -10.94 -6.41
N TYR A 31 -1.60 -10.37 -5.49
CA TYR A 31 -2.81 -11.00 -4.97
C TYR A 31 -3.87 -11.18 -6.07
N LEU A 32 -4.13 -10.13 -6.85
CA LEU A 32 -5.10 -10.15 -7.95
C LEU A 32 -4.72 -11.14 -9.05
N MET A 33 -3.42 -11.32 -9.33
CA MET A 33 -2.95 -12.33 -10.29
C MET A 33 -3.24 -13.75 -9.83
N ASP A 34 -3.00 -14.05 -8.55
CA ASP A 34 -3.30 -15.39 -8.00
C ASP A 34 -4.81 -15.65 -7.90
N HIS A 35 -5.62 -14.60 -7.73
CA HIS A 35 -7.06 -14.68 -7.44
C HIS A 35 -7.92 -14.06 -8.55
N THR A 36 -7.47 -14.14 -9.82
CA THR A 36 -8.04 -13.35 -10.94
C THR A 36 -9.56 -13.54 -11.10
N ASN A 37 -10.12 -14.68 -10.68
CA ASN A 37 -11.56 -14.97 -10.76
C ASN A 37 -12.25 -15.10 -9.39
N GLU A 38 -11.55 -14.82 -8.28
CA GLU A 38 -12.03 -15.12 -6.93
C GLU A 38 -12.35 -13.86 -6.12
N VAL A 39 -11.95 -12.68 -6.61
CA VAL A 39 -12.25 -11.41 -5.94
C VAL A 39 -13.72 -11.05 -6.14
N THR A 40 -14.49 -11.16 -5.06
CA THR A 40 -15.89 -10.72 -5.05
C THR A 40 -15.99 -9.20 -5.21
N ILE A 41 -17.13 -8.74 -5.74
CA ILE A 41 -17.44 -7.30 -5.83
C ILE A 41 -17.33 -6.62 -4.46
N GLY A 42 -17.78 -7.28 -3.39
CA GLY A 42 -17.69 -6.76 -2.02
C GLY A 42 -16.24 -6.49 -1.59
N LYS A 43 -15.34 -7.45 -1.81
CA LYS A 43 -13.90 -7.29 -1.51
C LYS A 43 -13.29 -6.18 -2.37
N ALA A 44 -13.66 -6.10 -3.66
CA ALA A 44 -13.18 -5.05 -4.55
C ALA A 44 -13.61 -3.65 -4.10
N ILE A 45 -14.87 -3.48 -3.66
CA ILE A 45 -15.37 -2.23 -3.10
C ILE A 45 -14.63 -1.87 -1.83
N GLN A 46 -14.39 -2.83 -0.94
CA GLN A 46 -13.64 -2.58 0.30
C GLN A 46 -12.22 -2.10 0.01
N ILE A 47 -11.49 -2.79 -0.88
CA ILE A 47 -10.14 -2.39 -1.29
C ILE A 47 -10.14 -0.98 -1.89
N ALA A 48 -11.10 -0.68 -2.77
CA ALA A 48 -11.23 0.65 -3.38
C ALA A 48 -11.50 1.74 -2.33
N LEU A 49 -12.35 1.46 -1.35
CA LEU A 49 -12.65 2.37 -0.25
C LEU A 49 -11.41 2.65 0.61
N ASP A 50 -10.66 1.60 0.97
CA ASP A 50 -9.44 1.73 1.77
C ASP A 50 -8.39 2.60 1.05
N ILE A 51 -8.18 2.36 -0.26
CA ILE A 51 -7.29 3.17 -1.10
C ILE A 51 -7.77 4.62 -1.17
N ALA A 52 -9.07 4.85 -1.38
CA ALA A 52 -9.64 6.18 -1.46
C ALA A 52 -9.48 6.96 -0.15
N GLN A 53 -9.63 6.30 1.00
CA GLN A 53 -9.41 6.90 2.31
C GLN A 53 -7.95 7.31 2.51
N VAL A 54 -6.98 6.49 2.10
CA VAL A 54 -5.55 6.84 2.16
C VAL A 54 -5.24 8.05 1.27
N ILE A 55 -5.73 8.05 0.03
CA ILE A 55 -5.52 9.16 -0.90
C ILE A 55 -6.16 10.45 -0.36
N ALA A 56 -7.39 10.38 0.15
CA ALA A 56 -8.07 11.53 0.75
C ALA A 56 -7.30 12.08 1.96
N HIS A 57 -6.75 11.20 2.79
CA HIS A 57 -5.89 11.59 3.90
C HIS A 57 -4.62 12.29 3.41
N MET A 58 -3.91 11.75 2.41
CA MET A 58 -2.73 12.42 1.82
C MET A 58 -3.06 13.81 1.27
N HIS A 59 -4.18 13.92 0.54
CA HIS A 59 -4.62 15.19 -0.03
C HIS A 59 -4.96 16.24 1.04
N ALA A 60 -5.42 15.84 2.23
CA ALA A 60 -5.63 16.76 3.34
C ALA A 60 -4.33 17.42 3.85
N TYR A 61 -3.17 16.81 3.55
CA TYR A 61 -1.84 17.37 3.81
C TYR A 61 -1.18 17.94 2.55
N GLU A 62 -1.94 18.19 1.48
CA GLU A 62 -1.44 18.69 0.19
C GLU A 62 -0.41 17.75 -0.48
N LEU A 63 -0.39 16.47 -0.09
CA LEU A 63 0.51 15.46 -0.63
C LEU A 63 -0.16 14.68 -1.77
N VAL A 64 0.46 14.65 -2.95
CA VAL A 64 0.02 13.83 -4.08
C VAL A 64 0.93 12.60 -4.20
N HIS A 65 0.36 11.38 -4.12
CA HIS A 65 1.15 10.13 -4.21
C HIS A 65 1.90 9.99 -5.54
N ARG A 66 1.31 10.46 -6.65
CA ARG A 66 1.84 10.46 -8.03
C ARG A 66 2.11 9.09 -8.69
N ASP A 67 2.26 8.01 -7.92
CA ASP A 67 2.46 6.65 -8.44
C ASP A 67 1.49 5.64 -7.80
N ALA A 68 0.21 6.03 -7.68
CA ALA A 68 -0.83 5.17 -7.12
C ALA A 68 -1.19 4.07 -8.12
N LYS A 69 -0.78 2.83 -7.82
CA LYS A 69 -1.02 1.63 -8.64
C LYS A 69 -1.04 0.38 -7.78
N VAL A 70 -1.67 -0.68 -8.28
CA VAL A 70 -1.81 -1.98 -7.58
C VAL A 70 -0.49 -2.63 -7.12
N LYS A 71 0.65 -2.25 -7.71
CA LYS A 71 1.98 -2.73 -7.28
C LYS A 71 2.52 -2.04 -6.03
N ASN A 72 2.03 -0.82 -5.74
CA ASN A 72 2.46 0.00 -4.60
C ASN A 72 1.46 -0.07 -3.43
N ILE A 73 0.42 -0.89 -3.55
CA ILE A 73 -0.52 -1.19 -2.47
C ILE A 73 -0.08 -2.52 -1.88
N LEU A 74 0.32 -2.50 -0.61
CA LEU A 74 0.84 -3.67 0.10
C LEU A 74 -0.26 -4.24 0.99
N LEU A 75 -0.31 -5.56 1.08
CA LEU A 75 -1.30 -6.26 1.89
C LEU A 75 -0.64 -7.02 3.05
N ASP A 76 -1.34 -7.09 4.17
CA ASP A 76 -0.84 -7.72 5.40
C ASP A 76 -1.01 -9.25 5.33
N THR A 77 -0.36 -9.99 6.24
CA THR A 77 -0.46 -11.45 6.33
C THR A 77 -1.84 -11.98 6.74
N ASN A 78 -2.76 -11.10 7.13
CA ASN A 78 -4.12 -11.45 7.56
C ASN A 78 -5.18 -11.33 6.45
N ASP A 79 -4.76 -11.31 5.18
CA ASP A 79 -5.66 -11.22 4.02
C ASP A 79 -6.64 -12.39 3.86
#